data_AF-A0A7C1Z5I7-F1
#
_entry.id   AF-A0A7C1Z5I7-F1
#
_cell.length_a   1.000
_cell.length_b   1.000
_cell.length_c   1.000
_cell.angle_alpha   90.00
_cell.angle_beta   90.00
_cell.angle_gamma   90.00
#
_symmetry.space_group_name_H-M   'P 1'
#
loop_
_entity.id
_entity.type
_entity.pdbx_description
1 polymer ?
#
loop_
_entity_poly.entity_id
_entity_poly.type
_entity_poly.pdbx_seq_one_letter_code
_entity_poly.pdbx_strand_id
1 'polypeptide(L)'
;QEKNITYPTDPKLQKRIVEKCRDIAKQEGVVLRQSYKRTLKQLMIDQRFREHPKRRKKANAAARKIKVIAGRVVRDLERKLIAEQLGRYEQDLLLFYQILKHTQKGTNKIYSLHEPEVRCIAKGKEAKKYEFGNKVSLAKTMKSGIIVSALSFSDNPYDANTLDPQLHQVERLTGRFPKTAIADRGYRVKKKVLGVEIRIPGKLPAKASVYEKQKARKYFRARAGIEPVIGHVKHDHRMTRNYLSGTQWDAINTILAAAGFNMMKMLRRIKAQTINLCRNLLGTLVNYMNIKNWSRENQWFFQV
;
A
#
# COMPACT_ATOMS: atom_id res chain seq x y z
N GLN A 1 0.35 0.59 -1.36
CA GLN A 1 -0.34 -0.69 -1.14
C GLN A 1 -0.55 -1.31 -2.51
N GLU A 2 -0.23 -2.58 -2.69
CA GLU A 2 -0.39 -3.20 -4.02
C GLU A 2 -1.85 -3.52 -4.26
N LYS A 3 -2.35 -3.25 -5.45
CA LYS A 3 -3.72 -3.57 -5.82
C LYS A 3 -3.82 -5.02 -6.27
N ASN A 4 -4.99 -5.63 -6.11
CA ASN A 4 -5.29 -6.96 -6.61
C ASN A 4 -5.44 -7.01 -8.15
N ILE A 5 -4.40 -6.61 -8.87
CA ILE A 5 -4.32 -6.71 -10.32
C ILE A 5 -3.28 -7.76 -10.71
N THR A 6 -3.38 -8.29 -11.92
CA THR A 6 -2.27 -9.06 -12.46
C THR A 6 -1.20 -8.13 -13.01
N TYR A 7 0.05 -8.60 -13.05
CA TYR A 7 1.16 -7.82 -13.62
C TYR A 7 0.78 -7.25 -15.00
N PRO A 8 0.80 -5.91 -15.15
CA PRO A 8 0.22 -5.24 -16.30
C PRO A 8 1.23 -5.19 -17.45
N THR A 9 0.86 -5.79 -18.58
CA THR A 9 1.62 -5.66 -19.83
C THR A 9 0.68 -5.19 -20.93
N ASP A 10 1.16 -4.33 -21.83
CA ASP A 10 0.34 -3.79 -22.92
C ASP A 10 -0.39 -4.90 -23.71
N PRO A 11 0.27 -6.02 -24.11
CA PRO A 11 -0.41 -7.10 -24.83
C PRO A 11 -1.52 -7.76 -24.00
N LYS A 12 -1.34 -7.87 -22.68
CA LYS A 12 -2.34 -8.45 -21.78
C LYS A 12 -3.55 -7.52 -21.59
N LEU A 13 -3.31 -6.22 -21.48
CA LEU A 13 -4.39 -5.22 -21.44
C LEU A 13 -5.17 -5.19 -22.75
N GLN A 14 -4.47 -5.18 -23.89
CA GLN A 14 -5.08 -5.21 -25.22
C GLN A 14 -5.88 -6.49 -25.46
N LYS A 15 -5.38 -7.65 -25.02
CA LYS A 15 -6.14 -8.90 -25.03
C LYS A 15 -7.43 -8.79 -24.22
N ARG A 16 -7.36 -8.23 -23.00
CA ARG A 16 -8.53 -8.03 -22.15
C ARG A 16 -9.55 -7.06 -22.76
N ILE A 17 -9.10 -6.03 -23.48
CA ILE A 17 -9.99 -5.15 -24.26
C ILE A 17 -10.79 -5.96 -25.26
N VAL A 18 -10.14 -6.84 -26.05
CA VAL A 18 -10.84 -7.68 -27.02
C VAL A 18 -11.83 -8.64 -26.34
N GLU A 19 -11.46 -9.20 -25.19
CA GLU A 19 -12.36 -10.06 -24.41
C GLU A 19 -13.61 -9.27 -23.96
N LYS A 20 -13.41 -8.07 -23.39
CA LYS A 20 -14.49 -7.17 -22.98
C LYS A 20 -15.39 -6.76 -24.14
N CYS A 21 -14.82 -6.38 -25.29
CA CYS A 21 -15.62 -6.04 -26.47
C CYS A 21 -16.47 -7.22 -26.96
N ARG A 22 -15.97 -8.46 -26.85
CA ARG A 22 -16.74 -9.66 -27.21
C ARG A 22 -17.87 -9.92 -26.21
N ASP A 23 -17.63 -9.66 -24.93
CA ASP A 23 -18.66 -9.81 -23.89
C ASP A 23 -19.77 -8.78 -24.10
N ILE A 24 -19.42 -7.51 -24.37
CA ILE A 24 -20.38 -6.44 -24.72
C ILE A 24 -21.16 -6.82 -25.98
N ALA A 25 -20.49 -7.23 -27.04
CA ALA A 25 -21.16 -7.64 -28.28
C ALA A 25 -22.17 -8.76 -28.05
N LYS A 26 -21.83 -9.74 -27.19
CA LYS A 26 -22.74 -10.83 -26.83
C LYS A 26 -23.94 -10.34 -26.02
N GLN A 27 -23.71 -9.45 -25.05
CA GLN A 27 -24.76 -8.87 -24.21
C GLN A 27 -25.77 -8.05 -25.04
N GLU A 28 -25.27 -7.32 -26.02
CA GLU A 28 -26.05 -6.39 -26.84
C GLU A 28 -26.55 -7.01 -28.17
N GLY A 29 -26.35 -8.32 -28.38
CA GLY A 29 -26.78 -9.01 -29.59
C GLY A 29 -26.05 -8.60 -30.88
N VAL A 30 -24.89 -7.95 -30.77
CA VAL A 30 -24.10 -7.45 -31.90
C VAL A 30 -23.20 -8.54 -32.48
N VAL A 31 -23.28 -8.76 -33.79
CA VAL A 31 -22.37 -9.67 -34.50
C VAL A 31 -21.09 -8.93 -34.91
N LEU A 32 -19.98 -9.26 -34.24
CA LEU A 32 -18.65 -8.76 -34.62
C LEU A 32 -18.18 -9.38 -35.94
N ARG A 33 -17.46 -8.60 -36.75
CA ARG A 33 -16.90 -9.05 -38.04
C ARG A 33 -15.99 -10.26 -37.88
N GLN A 34 -15.21 -10.28 -36.79
CA GLN A 34 -14.32 -11.38 -36.47
C GLN A 34 -14.04 -11.44 -34.97
N SER A 35 -14.12 -12.64 -34.37
CA SER A 35 -13.91 -12.80 -32.93
C SER A 35 -12.45 -12.82 -32.48
N TYR A 36 -11.51 -13.09 -33.41
CA TYR A 36 -10.07 -13.25 -33.16
C TYR A 36 -9.69 -14.21 -32.02
N LYS A 37 -10.60 -15.07 -31.54
CA LYS A 37 -10.39 -15.93 -30.36
C LYS A 37 -9.17 -16.85 -30.51
N ARG A 38 -9.09 -17.57 -31.64
CA ARG A 38 -7.96 -18.48 -31.95
C ARG A 38 -6.66 -17.71 -32.21
N THR A 39 -6.74 -16.63 -32.99
CA THR A 39 -5.58 -15.79 -33.33
C THR A 39 -4.95 -15.16 -32.10
N LEU A 40 -5.75 -14.59 -31.19
CA LEU A 40 -5.25 -14.01 -29.94
C LEU A 40 -4.60 -15.06 -29.04
N LYS A 41 -5.16 -16.28 -28.95
CA LYS A 41 -4.53 -17.37 -28.19
C LYS A 41 -3.12 -17.66 -28.71
N GLN A 42 -2.94 -17.77 -30.03
CA GLN A 42 -1.62 -18.01 -30.63
C GLN A 42 -0.65 -16.84 -30.40
N LEU A 43 -1.12 -15.60 -30.56
CA LEU A 43 -0.27 -14.42 -30.34
C LEU A 43 0.17 -14.28 -28.88
N MET A 44 -0.65 -14.72 -27.92
CA MET A 44 -0.27 -14.77 -26.51
C MET A 44 0.75 -15.87 -26.21
N ILE A 45 0.70 -17.01 -26.91
CA ILE A 45 1.76 -18.03 -26.83
C ILE A 45 3.09 -17.45 -27.31
N ASP A 46 3.08 -16.70 -28.41
CA ASP A 46 4.27 -16.03 -28.94
C ASP A 46 4.83 -14.95 -28.00
N GLN A 47 4.06 -14.45 -27.02
CA GLN A 47 4.56 -13.54 -25.98
C GLN A 47 5.34 -14.23 -24.85
N ARG A 48 5.19 -15.54 -24.64
CA ARG A 48 5.62 -16.20 -23.39
C ARG A 48 7.11 -16.07 -23.08
N PHE A 49 7.95 -16.08 -24.12
CA PHE A 49 9.41 -16.03 -23.98
C PHE A 49 10.00 -14.76 -24.60
N ARG A 50 9.35 -13.62 -24.33
CA ARG A 50 9.73 -12.31 -24.88
C ARG A 50 11.15 -11.87 -24.51
N GLU A 51 11.64 -12.29 -23.34
CA GLU A 51 12.97 -11.95 -22.84
C GLU A 51 14.09 -12.70 -23.57
N HIS A 52 13.78 -13.85 -24.18
CA HIS A 52 14.78 -14.64 -24.91
C HIS A 52 15.21 -13.93 -26.20
N PRO A 53 16.52 -13.70 -26.45
CA PRO A 53 17.01 -12.91 -27.59
C PRO A 53 16.46 -13.34 -28.95
N LYS A 54 16.46 -14.65 -29.23
CA LYS A 54 15.93 -15.23 -30.49
C LYS A 54 14.41 -15.05 -30.66
N ARG A 55 13.64 -14.97 -29.57
CA ARG A 55 12.16 -14.90 -29.60
C ARG A 55 11.63 -13.46 -29.47
N ARG A 56 12.47 -12.52 -29.05
CA ARG A 56 12.13 -11.10 -28.84
C ARG A 56 11.50 -10.45 -30.08
N LYS A 57 12.05 -10.69 -31.27
CA LYS A 57 11.50 -10.15 -32.53
C LYS A 57 10.07 -10.67 -32.80
N LYS A 58 9.85 -11.98 -32.65
CA LYS A 58 8.55 -12.63 -32.83
C LYS A 58 7.53 -12.10 -31.82
N ALA A 59 7.91 -12.00 -30.54
CA ALA A 59 7.07 -11.43 -29.50
C ALA A 59 6.72 -9.95 -29.79
N ASN A 60 7.66 -9.12 -30.24
CA ASN A 60 7.35 -7.74 -30.58
C ASN A 60 6.38 -7.63 -31.77
N ALA A 61 6.52 -8.48 -32.78
CA ALA A 61 5.57 -8.55 -33.89
C ALA A 61 4.17 -8.98 -33.42
N ALA A 62 4.09 -10.01 -32.55
CA ALA A 62 2.84 -10.45 -31.97
C ALA A 62 2.17 -9.35 -31.13
N ALA A 63 2.93 -8.59 -30.33
CA ALA A 63 2.41 -7.47 -29.54
C ALA A 63 1.79 -6.38 -30.42
N ARG A 64 2.47 -6.02 -31.53
CA ARG A 64 1.90 -5.08 -32.53
C ARG A 64 0.60 -5.60 -33.13
N LYS A 65 0.55 -6.90 -33.46
CA LYS A 65 -0.65 -7.53 -34.04
C LYS A 65 -1.82 -7.57 -33.03
N ILE A 66 -1.55 -7.84 -31.75
CA ILE A 66 -2.56 -7.76 -30.68
C ILE A 66 -3.11 -6.33 -30.57
N LYS A 67 -2.25 -5.30 -30.57
CA LYS A 67 -2.68 -3.90 -30.56
C LYS A 67 -3.60 -3.56 -31.74
N VAL A 68 -3.24 -3.98 -32.95
CA VAL A 68 -4.05 -3.77 -34.17
C VAL A 68 -5.40 -4.48 -34.07
N ILE A 69 -5.42 -5.74 -33.62
CA ILE A 69 -6.65 -6.50 -33.42
C ILE A 69 -7.55 -5.80 -32.40
N ALA A 70 -7.01 -5.38 -31.25
CA ALA A 70 -7.76 -4.67 -30.22
C ALA A 70 -8.39 -3.39 -30.77
N GLY A 71 -7.62 -2.54 -31.45
CA GLY A 71 -8.17 -1.33 -32.06
C GLY A 71 -9.16 -1.59 -33.20
N ARG A 72 -9.07 -2.72 -33.90
CA ARG A 72 -10.04 -3.10 -34.93
C ARG A 72 -11.36 -3.57 -34.30
N VAL A 73 -11.30 -4.38 -33.25
CA VAL A 73 -12.49 -4.88 -32.54
C VAL A 73 -13.23 -3.76 -31.83
N VAL A 74 -12.53 -2.84 -31.16
CA VAL A 74 -13.17 -1.68 -30.50
C VAL A 74 -13.95 -0.85 -31.52
N ARG A 75 -13.36 -0.52 -32.68
CA ARG A 75 -14.03 0.24 -33.74
C ARG A 75 -15.19 -0.52 -34.39
N ASP A 76 -15.07 -1.84 -34.56
CA ASP A 76 -16.14 -2.66 -35.12
C ASP A 76 -17.33 -2.73 -34.15
N LEU A 77 -17.06 -2.82 -32.84
CA LEU A 77 -18.08 -2.77 -31.81
C LEU A 77 -18.79 -1.41 -31.80
N GLU A 78 -18.03 -0.32 -31.65
CA GLU A 78 -18.56 1.05 -31.57
C GLU A 78 -19.45 1.41 -32.77
N ARG A 79 -19.06 1.00 -33.99
CA ARG A 79 -19.86 1.26 -35.21
C ARG A 79 -21.20 0.51 -35.27
N LYS A 80 -21.35 -0.55 -34.50
CA LYS A 80 -22.53 -1.44 -34.52
C LYS A 80 -23.44 -1.25 -33.33
N LEU A 81 -22.98 -0.56 -32.29
CA LEU A 81 -23.82 -0.20 -31.16
C LEU A 81 -24.75 0.94 -31.56
N ILE A 82 -26.02 0.88 -31.13
CA ILE A 82 -26.95 2.01 -31.26
C ILE A 82 -26.64 3.10 -30.23
N ALA A 83 -27.22 4.30 -30.39
CA ALA A 83 -26.94 5.45 -29.53
C ALA A 83 -27.13 5.15 -28.03
N GLU A 84 -28.20 4.45 -27.65
CA GLU A 84 -28.45 4.07 -26.26
C GLU A 84 -27.38 3.12 -25.69
N GLN A 85 -26.94 2.15 -26.50
CA GLN A 85 -25.88 1.21 -26.13
C GLN A 85 -24.53 1.92 -26.02
N LEU A 86 -24.25 2.86 -26.93
CA LEU A 86 -23.05 3.68 -26.86
C LEU A 86 -22.99 4.49 -25.57
N GLY A 87 -24.11 5.11 -25.16
CA GLY A 87 -24.19 5.83 -23.88
C GLY A 87 -23.90 4.93 -22.68
N ARG A 88 -24.37 3.66 -22.71
CA ARG A 88 -24.11 2.69 -21.63
C ARG A 88 -22.63 2.31 -21.49
N TYR A 89 -21.91 2.20 -22.59
CA TYR A 89 -20.50 1.74 -22.62
C TYR A 89 -19.49 2.84 -22.92
N GLU A 90 -19.90 4.11 -22.87
CA GLU A 90 -19.05 5.26 -23.21
C GLU A 90 -17.74 5.25 -22.40
N GLN A 91 -17.82 5.06 -21.09
CA GLN A 91 -16.64 5.04 -20.21
C GLN A 91 -15.68 3.88 -20.53
N ASP A 92 -16.22 2.70 -20.85
CA ASP A 92 -15.43 1.54 -21.26
C ASP A 92 -14.71 1.82 -22.59
N LEU A 93 -15.41 2.38 -23.58
CA LEU A 93 -14.85 2.71 -24.89
C LEU A 93 -13.76 3.78 -24.77
N LEU A 94 -14.00 4.83 -23.99
CA LEU A 94 -13.00 5.87 -23.69
C LEU A 94 -11.75 5.24 -23.07
N LEU A 95 -11.92 4.35 -22.09
CA LEU A 95 -10.82 3.65 -21.44
C LEU A 95 -10.03 2.77 -22.43
N PHE A 96 -10.73 2.04 -23.31
CA PHE A 96 -10.08 1.21 -24.33
C PHE A 96 -9.24 2.07 -25.28
N TYR A 97 -9.77 3.20 -25.74
CA TYR A 97 -9.04 4.12 -26.62
C TYR A 97 -7.82 4.74 -25.94
N GLN A 98 -7.93 5.14 -24.67
CA GLN A 98 -6.80 5.64 -23.90
C GLN A 98 -5.68 4.59 -23.81
N ILE A 99 -6.01 3.33 -23.48
CA ILE A 99 -5.02 2.25 -23.40
C ILE A 99 -4.37 1.97 -24.76
N LEU A 100 -5.15 2.00 -25.85
CA LEU A 100 -4.61 1.79 -27.19
C LEU A 100 -3.67 2.92 -27.64
N LYS A 101 -3.86 4.14 -27.13
CA LYS A 101 -2.99 5.29 -27.37
C LYS A 101 -1.70 5.26 -26.55
N HIS A 102 -1.57 4.41 -25.53
CA HIS A 102 -0.35 4.32 -24.73
C HIS A 102 0.90 4.12 -25.60
N THR A 103 1.96 4.84 -25.23
CA THR A 103 3.31 4.73 -25.79
C THR A 103 4.30 4.33 -24.70
N GLN A 104 5.51 3.89 -25.07
CA GLN A 104 6.51 3.47 -24.08
C GLN A 104 6.90 4.60 -23.11
N LYS A 105 6.98 5.85 -23.61
CA LYS A 105 7.37 7.05 -22.83
C LYS A 105 6.18 7.89 -22.33
N GLY A 106 4.94 7.45 -22.55
CA GLY A 106 3.76 8.20 -22.12
C GLY A 106 3.64 8.28 -20.60
N THR A 107 3.13 9.42 -20.12
CA THR A 107 2.72 9.65 -18.74
C THR A 107 1.31 9.09 -18.50
N ASN A 108 0.91 8.95 -17.23
CA ASN A 108 -0.45 8.55 -16.81
C ASN A 108 -1.00 7.27 -17.49
N LYS A 109 -0.16 6.24 -17.59
CA LYS A 109 -0.60 4.96 -18.14
C LYS A 109 -1.59 4.26 -17.23
N ILE A 110 -2.63 3.72 -17.85
CA ILE A 110 -3.55 2.77 -17.22
C ILE A 110 -2.93 1.38 -17.18
N TYR A 111 -2.92 0.78 -15.99
CA TYR A 111 -2.35 -0.55 -15.76
C TYR A 111 -3.42 -1.64 -15.62
N SER A 112 -4.69 -1.27 -15.45
CA SER A 112 -5.78 -2.23 -15.29
C SER A 112 -7.10 -1.65 -15.80
N LEU A 113 -7.88 -2.47 -16.51
CA LEU A 113 -9.22 -2.06 -16.98
C LEU A 113 -10.24 -1.90 -15.85
N HIS A 114 -10.16 -2.73 -14.81
CA HIS A 114 -11.11 -2.71 -13.69
C HIS A 114 -10.61 -1.83 -12.53
N GLU A 115 -9.38 -1.32 -12.63
CA GLU A 115 -8.77 -0.44 -11.62
C GLU A 115 -7.91 0.62 -12.34
N PRO A 116 -8.53 1.55 -13.08
CA PRO A 116 -7.81 2.53 -13.91
C PRO A 116 -6.93 3.49 -13.08
N GLU A 117 -7.29 3.68 -11.81
CA GLU A 117 -6.61 4.54 -10.84
C GLU A 117 -5.25 4.00 -10.38
N VAL A 118 -4.98 2.71 -10.59
CA VAL A 118 -3.73 2.08 -10.17
C VAL A 118 -2.53 2.76 -10.82
N ARG A 119 -1.52 3.08 -10.01
CA ARG A 119 -0.26 3.68 -10.48
C ARG A 119 0.90 2.70 -10.38
N CYS A 120 1.91 2.92 -11.20
CA CYS A 120 3.18 2.22 -11.11
C CYS A 120 4.12 2.97 -10.17
N ILE A 121 4.64 2.26 -9.18
CA ILE A 121 5.57 2.76 -8.18
C ILE A 121 6.89 2.04 -8.41
N ALA A 122 7.91 2.79 -8.84
CA ALA A 122 9.25 2.25 -8.99
C ALA A 122 9.83 1.91 -7.61
N LYS A 123 10.35 0.69 -7.50
CA LYS A 123 11.05 0.18 -6.33
C LYS A 123 12.53 0.16 -6.68
N GLY A 124 13.36 0.83 -5.91
CA GLY A 124 14.82 0.79 -6.07
C GLY A 124 15.45 -0.54 -5.66
N LYS A 125 14.74 -1.67 -5.86
CA LYS A 125 15.17 -3.02 -5.51
C LYS A 125 15.33 -3.85 -6.78
N GLU A 126 16.41 -4.60 -6.88
CA GLU A 126 16.74 -5.38 -8.07
C GLU A 126 15.71 -6.49 -8.36
N ALA A 127 15.34 -7.25 -7.33
CA ALA A 127 14.41 -8.38 -7.45
C ALA A 127 12.97 -7.98 -7.80
N LYS A 128 12.53 -6.77 -7.42
CA LYS A 128 11.19 -6.26 -7.71
C LYS A 128 11.30 -4.78 -8.03
N LYS A 129 11.33 -4.46 -9.33
CA LYS A 129 11.54 -3.10 -9.87
C LYS A 129 10.29 -2.22 -9.80
N TYR A 130 9.10 -2.81 -9.86
CA TYR A 130 7.84 -2.08 -9.89
C TYR A 130 6.79 -2.72 -9.00
N GLU A 131 6.01 -1.89 -8.34
CA GLU A 131 4.77 -2.24 -7.64
C GLU A 131 3.60 -1.48 -8.28
N PHE A 132 2.43 -2.10 -8.32
CA PHE A 132 1.24 -1.49 -8.91
C PHE A 132 0.16 -1.30 -7.86
N GLY A 133 -0.16 -0.04 -7.56
CA GLY A 133 -1.20 0.33 -6.62
C GLY A 133 -1.10 1.80 -6.24
N ASN A 134 -1.52 2.10 -5.02
CA ASN A 134 -1.56 3.44 -4.44
C ASN A 134 -0.37 3.68 -3.51
N LYS A 135 0.07 4.94 -3.36
CA LYS A 135 1.08 5.28 -2.36
C LYS A 135 0.39 5.44 -1.01
N VAL A 136 1.02 4.96 0.06
CA VAL A 136 0.48 5.03 1.42
C VAL A 136 1.52 5.70 2.32
N SER A 137 1.07 6.66 3.13
CA SER A 137 1.88 7.31 4.17
C SER A 137 1.33 6.97 5.55
N LEU A 138 2.23 6.66 6.47
CA LEU A 138 1.91 6.32 7.86
C LEU A 138 2.73 7.20 8.79
N ALA A 139 2.08 7.79 9.79
CA ALA A 139 2.73 8.54 10.85
C ALA A 139 2.52 7.81 12.17
N LYS A 140 3.62 7.60 12.90
CA LYS A 140 3.58 7.00 14.24
C LYS A 140 4.23 7.92 15.27
N THR A 141 3.83 7.72 16.51
CA THR A 141 4.49 8.30 17.67
C THR A 141 5.88 7.71 17.87
N MET A 142 6.84 8.54 18.31
CA MET A 142 8.23 8.13 18.52
C MET A 142 8.38 7.09 19.65
N LYS A 143 7.70 7.31 20.79
CA LYS A 143 7.89 6.52 22.01
C LYS A 143 7.04 5.26 22.03
N SER A 144 5.73 5.40 21.89
CA SER A 144 4.81 4.25 21.96
C SER A 144 4.78 3.48 20.65
N GLY A 145 5.02 4.12 19.50
CA GLY A 145 4.92 3.46 18.19
C GLY A 145 3.47 3.21 17.76
N ILE A 146 2.53 3.94 18.34
CA ILE A 146 1.12 3.99 17.91
C ILE A 146 1.05 4.80 16.62
N ILE A 147 0.32 4.28 15.62
CA ILE A 147 0.04 4.99 14.37
C ILE A 147 -1.04 6.04 14.66
N VAL A 148 -0.74 7.30 14.36
CA VAL A 148 -1.65 8.44 14.63
C VAL A 148 -2.30 8.97 13.37
N SER A 149 -1.81 8.56 12.20
CA SER A 149 -2.35 8.99 10.91
C SER A 149 -1.91 8.00 9.83
N ALA A 150 -2.83 7.75 8.89
CA ALA A 150 -2.67 6.85 7.76
C ALA A 150 -3.40 7.43 6.55
N LEU A 151 -2.65 7.70 5.48
CA LEU A 151 -3.15 8.29 4.24
C LEU A 151 -2.85 7.40 3.04
N SER A 152 -3.82 7.32 2.15
CA SER A 152 -3.68 6.76 0.80
C SER A 152 -3.67 7.91 -0.21
N PHE A 153 -2.79 7.84 -1.20
CA PHE A 153 -2.69 8.81 -2.28
C PHE A 153 -2.99 8.14 -3.62
N SER A 154 -3.91 8.73 -4.37
CA SER A 154 -4.26 8.37 -5.76
C SER A 154 -3.10 8.66 -6.73
N ASP A 155 -2.44 9.82 -6.58
CA ASP A 155 -1.64 10.40 -7.67
C ASP A 155 -0.12 10.21 -7.53
N ASN A 156 0.32 9.00 -7.16
CA ASN A 156 1.74 8.62 -6.91
C ASN A 156 2.67 9.83 -6.61
N PRO A 157 2.37 10.64 -5.58
CA PRO A 157 3.05 11.90 -5.37
C PRO A 157 4.51 11.65 -5.01
N TYR A 158 5.37 12.62 -5.27
CA TYR A 158 6.74 12.59 -4.73
C TYR A 158 6.67 12.53 -3.19
N ASP A 159 7.56 11.75 -2.56
CA ASP A 159 7.46 11.44 -1.12
C ASP A 159 7.40 12.71 -0.26
N ALA A 160 8.20 13.73 -0.59
CA ALA A 160 8.20 15.03 0.09
C ALA A 160 6.82 15.71 0.11
N ASN A 161 6.03 15.56 -0.95
CA ASN A 161 4.71 16.19 -1.08
C ASN A 161 3.65 15.47 -0.23
N THR A 162 3.94 14.29 0.30
CA THR A 162 3.02 13.58 1.21
C THR A 162 3.07 14.13 2.63
N LEU A 163 4.11 14.88 2.99
CA LEU A 163 4.34 15.34 4.35
C LEU A 163 3.28 16.34 4.82
N ASP A 164 2.92 17.30 3.97
CA ASP A 164 1.97 18.35 4.31
C ASP A 164 0.54 17.79 4.55
N PRO A 165 -0.03 16.97 3.63
CA PRO A 165 -1.28 16.24 3.91
C PRO A 165 -1.21 15.37 5.17
N GLN A 166 -0.07 14.72 5.42
CA GLN A 166 0.11 13.89 6.61
C GLN A 166 0.05 14.71 7.90
N LEU A 167 0.69 15.89 7.93
CA LEU A 167 0.67 16.78 9.10
C LEU A 167 -0.73 17.30 9.39
N HIS A 168 -1.48 17.70 8.36
CA HIS A 168 -2.88 18.09 8.52
C HIS A 168 -3.76 16.93 9.01
N GLN A 169 -3.54 15.70 8.53
CA GLN A 169 -4.30 14.56 9.06
C GLN A 169 -3.95 14.27 10.53
N VAL A 170 -2.68 14.41 10.92
CA VAL A 170 -2.26 14.28 12.32
C VAL A 170 -2.92 15.36 13.18
N GLU A 171 -2.92 16.61 12.74
CA GLU A 171 -3.60 17.70 13.45
C GLU A 171 -5.09 17.39 13.62
N ARG A 172 -5.78 17.05 12.53
CA ARG A 172 -7.21 16.72 12.55
C ARG A 172 -7.55 15.59 13.52
N LEU A 173 -6.70 14.55 13.60
CA LEU A 173 -6.95 13.37 14.45
C LEU A 173 -6.50 13.56 15.91
N THR A 174 -5.55 14.45 16.18
CA THR A 174 -4.96 14.62 17.53
C THR A 174 -5.22 15.99 18.15
N GLY A 175 -5.84 16.91 17.42
CA GLY A 175 -6.13 18.28 17.81
C GLY A 175 -4.91 19.22 17.82
N ARG A 176 -3.73 18.77 17.39
CA ARG A 176 -2.50 19.57 17.42
C ARG A 176 -1.46 19.13 16.41
N PHE A 177 -0.65 20.07 15.94
CA PHE A 177 0.56 19.74 15.20
C PHE A 177 1.63 19.11 16.11
N PRO A 178 2.43 18.16 15.58
CA PRO A 178 3.61 17.68 16.29
C PRO A 178 4.68 18.78 16.36
N LYS A 179 5.44 18.86 17.46
CA LYS A 179 6.58 19.78 17.56
C LYS A 179 7.72 19.42 16.59
N THR A 180 7.92 18.12 16.38
CA THR A 180 8.99 17.58 15.54
C THR A 180 8.49 16.36 14.79
N ALA A 181 8.75 16.31 13.49
CA ALA A 181 8.53 15.13 12.64
C ALA A 181 9.87 14.59 12.16
N ILE A 182 10.02 13.26 12.17
CA ILE A 182 11.22 12.57 11.73
C ILE A 182 10.90 11.90 10.40
N ALA A 183 11.63 12.29 9.35
CA ALA A 183 11.39 11.80 7.99
C ALA A 183 12.63 11.08 7.43
N ASP A 184 12.41 10.25 6.42
CA ASP A 184 13.50 9.59 5.70
C ASP A 184 14.27 10.57 4.81
N ARG A 185 15.48 10.17 4.39
CA ARG A 185 16.32 10.96 3.47
C ARG A 185 15.66 11.23 2.12
N GLY A 186 14.66 10.43 1.73
CA GLY A 186 13.87 10.67 0.53
C GLY A 186 13.02 11.94 0.58
N TYR A 187 12.69 12.43 1.77
CA TYR A 187 11.94 13.67 1.97
C TYR A 187 12.90 14.86 1.87
N ARG A 188 13.14 15.35 0.65
CA ARG A 188 13.90 16.60 0.43
C ARG A 188 13.00 17.81 0.70
N VAL A 189 12.74 18.11 1.97
CA VAL A 189 11.86 19.21 2.41
C VAL A 189 12.62 20.28 3.19
N LYS A 190 11.99 21.45 3.34
CA LYS A 190 12.47 22.53 4.23
C LYS A 190 12.55 22.01 5.68
N LYS A 191 13.47 22.60 6.47
CA LYS A 191 13.65 22.25 7.90
C LYS A 191 12.42 22.51 8.77
N LYS A 192 11.52 23.41 8.33
CA LYS A 192 10.23 23.66 8.96
C LYS A 192 9.13 23.62 7.90
N VAL A 193 8.04 22.92 8.21
CA VAL A 193 6.83 22.82 7.38
C VAL A 193 5.64 22.98 8.32
N LEU A 194 4.73 23.92 8.04
CA LEU A 194 3.57 24.23 8.91
C LEU A 194 3.96 24.44 10.39
N GLY A 195 5.08 25.11 10.65
CA GLY A 195 5.61 25.31 12.01
C GLY A 195 6.24 24.06 12.67
N VAL A 196 6.11 22.88 12.07
CA VAL A 196 6.70 21.62 12.53
C VAL A 196 8.17 21.53 12.14
N GLU A 197 9.04 21.20 13.10
CA GLU A 197 10.45 20.96 12.80
C GLU A 197 10.65 19.59 12.14
N ILE A 198 11.16 19.57 10.91
CA ILE A 198 11.43 18.33 10.17
C ILE A 198 12.89 17.92 10.37
N ARG A 199 13.09 16.75 10.94
CA ARG A 199 14.42 16.17 11.21
C ARG A 199 14.68 15.03 10.23
N ILE A 200 15.61 15.26 9.29
CA ILE A 200 16.11 14.26 8.33
C ILE A 200 17.53 13.87 8.76
N PRO A 201 17.89 12.57 8.76
CA PRO A 201 19.22 12.15 9.20
C PRO A 201 20.32 12.60 8.23
N GLY A 202 21.17 13.51 8.70
CA GLY A 202 22.35 14.02 8.00
C GLY A 202 23.66 13.79 8.75
N LYS A 203 24.78 14.24 8.17
CA LYS A 203 26.09 14.25 8.83
C LYS A 203 26.07 15.31 9.92
N LEU A 204 26.44 14.92 11.14
CA LEU A 204 26.63 15.87 12.24
C LEU A 204 27.93 16.67 12.03
N PRO A 205 28.01 17.92 12.49
CA PRO A 205 29.27 18.67 12.53
C PRO A 205 30.35 17.93 13.31
N ALA A 206 31.62 18.07 12.92
CA ALA A 206 32.74 17.41 13.61
C ALA A 206 32.84 17.82 15.09
N LYS A 207 32.51 19.09 15.40
CA LYS A 207 32.51 19.66 16.76
C LYS A 207 31.18 19.45 17.52
N ALA A 208 30.29 18.58 17.05
CA ALA A 208 29.01 18.35 17.71
C ALA A 208 29.19 17.82 19.14
N SER A 209 28.44 18.41 20.07
CA SER A 209 28.46 18.02 21.49
C SER A 209 27.97 16.58 21.67
N VAL A 210 28.38 15.93 22.76
CA VAL A 210 27.91 14.59 23.15
C VAL A 210 26.38 14.55 23.22
N TYR A 211 25.76 15.61 23.73
CA TYR A 211 24.30 15.75 23.81
C TYR A 211 23.64 15.72 22.42
N GLU A 212 24.19 16.46 21.45
CA GLU A 212 23.67 16.52 20.09
C GLU A 212 23.81 15.18 19.37
N LYS A 213 24.94 14.49 19.58
CA LYS A 213 25.18 13.13 19.07
C LYS A 213 24.17 12.14 19.64
N GLN A 214 23.89 12.18 20.94
CA GLN A 214 22.87 11.31 21.57
C GLN A 214 21.46 11.61 21.05
N LYS A 215 21.10 12.89 20.94
CA LYS A 215 19.79 13.32 20.43
C LYS A 215 19.58 12.85 18.98
N ALA A 216 20.57 13.02 18.12
CA ALA A 216 20.55 12.53 16.75
C ALA A 216 20.42 10.99 16.68
N ARG A 217 21.16 10.27 17.53
CA ARG A 217 21.08 8.80 17.62
C ARG A 217 19.67 8.34 18.02
N LYS A 218 19.02 9.03 18.95
CA LYS A 218 17.64 8.75 19.38
C LYS A 218 16.64 8.90 18.22
N TYR A 219 16.74 9.98 17.45
CA TYR A 219 15.89 10.18 16.27
C TYR A 219 16.17 9.16 15.16
N PHE A 220 17.43 8.79 14.95
CA PHE A 220 17.79 7.76 13.99
C PHE A 220 17.19 6.39 14.35
N ARG A 221 17.25 6.00 15.63
CA ARG A 221 16.61 4.76 16.13
C ARG A 221 15.09 4.81 15.99
N ALA A 222 14.47 5.95 16.31
CA ALA A 222 13.03 6.13 16.15
C ALA A 222 12.56 5.92 14.71
N ARG A 223 13.31 6.47 13.75
CA ARG A 223 13.11 6.29 12.30
C ARG A 223 13.27 4.83 11.91
N ALA A 224 14.35 4.17 12.31
CA ALA A 224 14.56 2.76 12.03
C ALA A 224 13.40 1.88 12.52
N GLY A 225 12.77 2.27 13.63
CA GLY A 225 11.58 1.60 14.15
C GLY A 225 10.29 1.81 13.35
N ILE A 226 10.25 2.59 12.26
CA ILE A 226 9.06 2.68 11.39
C ILE A 226 8.97 1.51 10.42
N GLU A 227 10.11 0.99 9.95
CA GLU A 227 10.16 -0.12 8.99
C GLU A 227 9.53 -1.40 9.54
N PRO A 228 9.81 -1.83 10.80
CA PRO A 228 9.11 -2.96 11.40
C PRO A 228 7.60 -2.72 11.50
N VAL A 229 7.16 -1.49 11.82
CA VAL A 229 5.74 -1.15 11.90
C VAL A 229 5.08 -1.28 10.52
N ILE A 230 5.70 -0.72 9.48
CA ILE A 230 5.23 -0.89 8.09
C ILE A 230 5.21 -2.37 7.72
N GLY A 231 6.22 -3.14 8.13
CA GLY A 231 6.29 -4.58 7.95
C GLY A 231 5.09 -5.31 8.56
N HIS A 232 4.79 -5.05 9.84
CA HIS A 232 3.62 -5.62 10.53
C HIS A 232 2.30 -5.18 9.88
N VAL A 233 2.15 -3.89 9.55
CA VAL A 233 0.94 -3.40 8.87
C VAL A 233 0.73 -4.12 7.52
N LYS A 234 1.81 -4.39 6.78
CA LYS A 234 1.76 -5.16 5.52
C LYS A 234 1.34 -6.61 5.71
N HIS A 235 2.07 -7.35 6.54
CA HIS A 235 1.93 -8.80 6.62
C HIS A 235 0.80 -9.23 7.56
N ASP A 236 0.63 -8.54 8.70
CA ASP A 236 -0.30 -8.94 9.75
C ASP A 236 -1.66 -8.25 9.62
N HIS A 237 -1.74 -7.12 8.90
CA HIS A 237 -2.93 -6.27 8.83
C HIS A 237 -3.40 -5.98 7.41
N ARG A 238 -3.18 -6.92 6.47
CA ARG A 238 -3.76 -6.91 5.11
C ARG A 238 -3.41 -5.68 4.23
N MET A 239 -2.29 -5.00 4.50
CA MET A 239 -1.82 -3.89 3.66
C MET A 239 -0.97 -4.35 2.46
N THR A 240 -0.52 -5.62 2.41
CA THR A 240 0.27 -6.15 1.28
C THR A 240 -0.49 -6.06 -0.04
N ARG A 241 -1.75 -6.53 -0.08
CA ARG A 241 -2.57 -6.54 -1.28
C ARG A 241 -3.99 -6.08 -0.95
N ASN A 242 -4.47 -5.04 -1.65
CA ASN A 242 -5.83 -4.56 -1.51
C ASN A 242 -6.77 -5.22 -2.52
N TYR A 243 -7.86 -5.76 -2.02
CA TYR A 243 -8.93 -6.41 -2.78
C TYR A 243 -10.14 -5.50 -3.00
N LEU A 244 -10.24 -4.40 -2.25
CA LEU A 244 -11.32 -3.44 -2.43
C LEU A 244 -11.08 -2.60 -3.68
N SER A 245 -12.15 -2.21 -4.38
CA SER A 245 -12.07 -1.53 -5.67
C SER A 245 -12.11 -0.01 -5.53
N GLY A 246 -11.34 0.74 -6.33
CA GLY A 246 -11.38 2.21 -6.32
C GLY A 246 -10.62 2.89 -5.17
N THR A 247 -10.39 4.20 -5.32
CA THR A 247 -9.52 5.04 -4.47
C THR A 247 -10.06 5.27 -3.07
N GLN A 248 -11.38 5.44 -2.94
CA GLN A 248 -12.04 5.58 -1.64
C GLN A 248 -11.79 4.34 -0.77
N TRP A 249 -11.91 3.16 -1.35
CA TRP A 249 -11.71 1.91 -0.63
C TRP A 249 -10.24 1.59 -0.39
N ASP A 250 -9.33 2.10 -1.22
CA ASP A 250 -7.89 2.11 -0.92
C ASP A 250 -7.58 2.92 0.35
N ALA A 251 -8.22 4.07 0.53
CA ALA A 251 -8.09 4.86 1.75
C ALA A 251 -8.67 4.15 2.97
N ILE A 252 -9.86 3.54 2.83
CA ILE A 252 -10.50 2.78 3.91
C ILE A 252 -9.63 1.60 4.34
N ASN A 253 -9.13 0.78 3.41
CA ASN A 253 -8.27 -0.35 3.76
C ASN A 253 -6.99 0.12 4.48
N THR A 254 -6.43 1.25 4.04
CA THR A 254 -5.26 1.86 4.66
C THR A 254 -5.51 2.24 6.13
N ILE A 255 -6.65 2.89 6.40
CA ILE A 255 -7.04 3.29 7.76
C ILE A 255 -7.33 2.08 8.63
N LEU A 256 -8.10 1.10 8.13
CA LEU A 256 -8.46 -0.11 8.88
C LEU A 256 -7.24 -0.97 9.22
N ALA A 257 -6.28 -1.10 8.29
CA ALA A 257 -5.03 -1.79 8.56
C ALA A 257 -4.21 -1.11 9.68
N ALA A 258 -4.13 0.22 9.67
CA ALA A 258 -3.49 0.99 10.73
C ALA A 258 -4.22 0.87 12.08
N ALA A 259 -5.55 0.91 12.05
CA ALA A 259 -6.39 0.72 13.24
C ALA A 259 -6.21 -0.68 13.84
N GLY A 260 -6.24 -1.72 13.00
CA GLY A 260 -6.01 -3.11 13.42
C GLY A 260 -4.64 -3.30 14.08
N PHE A 261 -3.59 -2.66 13.55
CA PHE A 261 -2.28 -2.64 14.19
C PHE A 261 -2.31 -2.00 15.59
N ASN A 262 -2.95 -0.83 15.72
CA ASN A 262 -3.07 -0.14 16.99
C ASN A 262 -3.88 -0.95 18.01
N MET A 263 -4.99 -1.56 17.60
CA MET A 263 -5.83 -2.41 18.45
C MET A 263 -5.04 -3.63 18.95
N MET A 264 -4.33 -4.34 18.08
CA MET A 264 -3.49 -5.47 18.49
C MET A 264 -2.38 -5.05 19.46
N LYS A 265 -1.83 -3.85 19.27
CA LYS A 265 -0.85 -3.28 20.19
C LYS A 265 -1.46 -2.99 21.57
N MET A 266 -2.69 -2.46 21.60
CA MET A 266 -3.42 -2.23 22.85
C MET A 266 -3.73 -3.55 23.57
N LEU A 267 -4.21 -4.56 22.84
CA LEU A 267 -4.49 -5.89 23.39
C LEU A 267 -3.24 -6.54 24.01
N ARG A 268 -2.08 -6.42 23.36
CA ARG A 268 -0.80 -6.89 23.93
C ARG A 268 -0.44 -6.17 25.23
N ARG A 269 -0.72 -4.86 25.33
CA ARG A 269 -0.50 -4.09 26.55
C ARG A 269 -1.43 -4.53 27.68
N ILE A 270 -2.73 -4.70 27.38
CA ILE A 270 -3.72 -5.20 28.34
C ILE A 270 -3.30 -6.58 28.84
N LYS A 271 -2.96 -7.51 27.94
CA LYS A 271 -2.47 -8.84 28.30
C LYS A 271 -1.28 -8.79 29.26
N ALA A 272 -0.28 -7.94 28.98
CA ALA A 272 0.89 -7.79 29.84
C ALA A 272 0.53 -7.23 31.23
N GLN A 273 -0.38 -6.24 31.29
CA GLN A 273 -0.87 -5.68 32.54
C GLN A 273 -1.65 -6.72 33.36
N THR A 274 -2.52 -7.51 32.72
CA THR A 274 -3.26 -8.59 33.38
C THR A 274 -2.32 -9.65 33.94
N ILE A 275 -1.30 -10.08 33.19
CA ILE A 275 -0.30 -11.04 33.68
C ILE A 275 0.47 -10.47 34.88
N ASN A 276 0.87 -9.20 34.83
CA ASN A 276 1.55 -8.55 35.95
C ASN A 276 0.65 -8.43 37.18
N LEU A 277 -0.63 -8.12 37.00
CA LEU A 277 -1.61 -8.10 38.08
C LEU A 277 -1.74 -9.48 38.73
N CYS A 278 -1.90 -10.54 37.94
CA CYS A 278 -1.99 -11.91 38.46
C CYS A 278 -0.73 -12.32 39.24
N ARG A 279 0.47 -11.97 38.73
CA ARG A 279 1.73 -12.23 39.43
C ARG A 279 1.83 -11.48 40.75
N ASN A 280 1.43 -10.22 40.77
CA ASN A 280 1.44 -9.42 42.00
C ASN A 280 0.47 -9.99 43.03
N LEU A 281 -0.75 -10.36 42.62
CA LEU A 281 -1.75 -10.97 43.51
C LEU A 281 -1.27 -12.31 44.09
N LEU A 282 -0.70 -13.19 43.26
CA LEU A 282 -0.09 -14.43 43.72
C LEU A 282 1.05 -14.18 44.71
N GLY A 283 1.94 -13.22 44.42
CA GLY A 283 3.02 -12.83 45.33
C GLY A 283 2.49 -12.32 46.68
N THR A 284 1.44 -11.49 46.67
CA THR A 284 0.82 -11.01 47.91
C THR A 284 0.15 -12.12 48.70
N LEU A 285 -0.49 -13.09 48.04
CA LEU A 285 -1.12 -14.25 48.69
C LEU A 285 -0.07 -15.16 49.32
N VAL A 286 1.04 -15.45 48.61
CA VAL A 286 2.15 -16.25 49.15
C VAL A 286 2.78 -15.55 50.35
N ASN A 287 3.02 -14.25 50.28
CA ASN A 287 3.54 -13.48 51.41
C ASN A 287 2.59 -13.50 52.61
N TYR A 288 1.28 -13.34 52.37
CA TYR A 288 0.28 -13.45 53.43
C TYR A 288 0.26 -14.84 54.08
N MET A 289 0.31 -15.91 53.28
CA MET A 289 0.38 -17.29 53.77
C MET A 289 1.67 -17.55 54.56
N ASN A 290 2.81 -17.02 54.10
CA ASN A 290 4.08 -17.13 54.82
C ASN A 290 4.05 -16.39 56.17
N ILE A 291 3.49 -15.17 56.23
CA ILE A 291 3.32 -14.43 57.48
C ILE A 291 2.38 -15.18 58.43
N LYS A 292 1.28 -15.74 57.91
CA LYS A 292 0.31 -16.50 58.71
C LYS A 292 0.89 -17.82 59.24
N ASN A 293 1.69 -18.51 58.44
CA ASN A 293 2.39 -19.72 58.88
C ASN A 293 3.45 -19.40 59.94
N TRP A 294 4.26 -18.37 59.72
CA TRP A 294 5.23 -17.88 60.70
C TRP A 294 4.57 -17.45 62.02
N SER A 295 3.40 -16.80 61.94
CA SER A 295 2.61 -16.43 63.12
C SER A 295 2.02 -17.64 63.85
N ARG A 296 1.73 -18.75 63.16
CA ARG A 296 1.25 -19.99 63.79
C ARG A 296 2.36 -20.79 64.46
N GLU A 297 3.54 -20.84 63.83
CA GLU A 297 4.72 -21.51 64.39
C GLU A 297 5.28 -20.81 65.63
N ASN A 298 5.02 -19.50 65.79
CA ASN A 298 5.45 -18.71 66.95
C ASN A 298 4.37 -18.50 68.03
N GLN A 299 3.27 -19.25 68.01
CA GLN A 299 2.28 -19.23 69.09
C GLN A 299 2.62 -20.29 70.15
N TRP A 300 3.11 -19.83 71.30
CA TRP A 300 3.43 -20.66 72.45
C TRP A 300 2.29 -20.60 73.47
N PHE A 301 1.72 -21.76 73.81
CA PHE A 301 0.78 -21.88 74.92
C PHE A 301 1.55 -22.21 76.20
N PHE A 302 1.41 -21.34 77.20
CA PHE A 302 1.85 -21.63 78.56
C PHE A 302 0.62 -21.92 79.41
N GLN A 303 0.66 -23.05 80.11
CA GLN A 303 -0.32 -23.44 81.11
C GLN A 303 0.41 -23.53 82.45
N VAL A 304 -0.17 -22.91 83.48
CA VAL A 304 0.38 -22.81 84.86
C VAL A 304 0.25 -24.14 85.58
#